data_AF-A0A3D9ALT8-F1
#
_entry.id   AF-A0A3D9ALT8-F1
#
_cell.length_a   1.000
_cell.length_b   1.000
_cell.length_c   1.000
_cell.angle_alpha   90.00
_cell.angle_beta   90.00
_cell.angle_gamma   90.00
#
_symmetry.space_group_name_H-M   'P 1'
#
loop_
_entity.id
_entity.type
_entity.pdbx_description
1 polymer ?
#
loop_
_entity_poly.entity_id
_entity_poly.type
_entity_poly.pdbx_seq_one_letter_code
_entity_poly.pdbx_strand_id
1 'polypeptide(L)' 'MRRSKIKYISKDMVAQKSRSAFKQGAIRAMNTNGYVVIAHEGWVVKKHSNGNIERLQKIGDEAKELKVILD' A
#
# COMPACT_ATOMS: atom_id res chain seq x y z
N MET A 1 -17.29 -9.20 -34.09
CA MET A 1 -16.99 -8.58 -32.78
C MET A 1 -17.05 -9.67 -31.70
N ARG A 2 -15.91 -10.11 -31.15
CA ARG A 2 -15.89 -11.16 -30.11
C ARG A 2 -16.45 -10.57 -28.81
N ARG A 3 -17.64 -10.99 -28.38
CA ARG A 3 -18.18 -10.65 -27.05
C ARG A 3 -17.28 -11.28 -26.00
N SER A 4 -16.48 -10.48 -25.31
CA SER A 4 -15.71 -10.95 -24.16
C SER A 4 -16.72 -11.45 -23.12
N LYS A 5 -16.62 -12.73 -22.73
CA LYS A 5 -17.35 -13.24 -21.58
C LYS A 5 -16.82 -12.49 -20.36
N ILE A 6 -17.54 -11.48 -19.90
CA ILE A 6 -17.21 -10.76 -18.66
C ILE A 6 -17.39 -11.79 -17.53
N LYS A 7 -16.26 -12.34 -17.06
CA LYS A 7 -16.24 -13.23 -15.90
C LYS A 7 -16.77 -12.41 -14.72
N TYR A 8 -17.78 -12.93 -14.02
CA TYR A 8 -18.28 -12.26 -12.83
C TYR A 8 -17.17 -12.24 -11.77
N ILE A 9 -16.70 -11.04 -11.43
CA ILE A 9 -15.69 -10.83 -10.40
C ILE A 9 -16.43 -10.44 -9.13
N SER A 10 -16.31 -11.26 -8.08
CA SER A 10 -16.89 -10.93 -6.78
C SER A 10 -16.07 -9.84 -6.08
N LYS A 11 -16.72 -9.09 -5.19
CA LYS A 11 -16.04 -8.09 -4.32
C LYS A 11 -14.89 -8.73 -3.53
N ASP A 12 -15.08 -9.96 -3.06
CA ASP A 12 -14.06 -10.70 -2.31
C ASP A 12 -12.84 -11.02 -3.16
N MET A 13 -13.05 -11.39 -4.43
CA MET A 13 -11.95 -11.66 -5.36
C MET A 13 -11.12 -10.41 -5.62
N VAL A 14 -11.78 -9.24 -5.79
CA VAL A 14 -11.08 -7.95 -5.91
C VAL A 14 -10.30 -7.66 -4.64
N ALA A 15 -10.94 -7.75 -3.47
CA ALA A 15 -10.29 -7.47 -2.20
C ALA A 15 -9.06 -8.38 -1.97
N GLN A 16 -9.17 -9.67 -2.30
CA GLN A 16 -8.07 -10.61 -2.18
C GLN A 16 -6.92 -10.28 -3.14
N LYS A 17 -7.22 -9.98 -4.40
CA LYS A 17 -6.19 -9.60 -5.38
C LYS A 17 -5.52 -8.28 -5.04
N SER A 18 -6.28 -7.28 -4.59
CA SER A 18 -5.73 -6.01 -4.12
C SER A 18 -4.77 -6.22 -2.95
N ARG A 19 -5.17 -6.98 -1.91
CA ARG A 19 -4.28 -7.31 -0.77
C ARG A 19 -2.99 -7.99 -1.23
N SER A 20 -3.10 -8.94 -2.16
CA SER A 20 -1.94 -9.63 -2.72
C SER A 20 -1.01 -8.68 -3.47
N ALA A 21 -1.57 -7.77 -4.29
CA ALA A 21 -0.80 -6.76 -5.02
C ALA A 21 -0.09 -5.79 -4.05
N PHE A 22 -0.77 -5.31 -3.02
CA PHE A 22 -0.15 -4.46 -1.99
C PHE A 22 0.99 -5.18 -1.27
N LYS A 23 0.82 -6.45 -0.90
CA LYS A 23 1.88 -7.23 -0.27
C LYS A 23 3.10 -7.38 -1.18
N GLN A 24 2.87 -7.69 -2.46
CA GLN A 24 3.98 -7.78 -3.43
C GLN A 24 4.66 -6.44 -3.67
N GLY A 25 3.89 -5.34 -3.76
CA GLY A 25 4.40 -3.99 -3.89
C GLY A 25 5.28 -3.60 -2.70
N ALA A 26 4.83 -3.89 -1.47
CA ALA A 26 5.60 -3.66 -0.26
C ALA A 26 6.92 -4.44 -0.25
N ILE A 27 6.91 -5.72 -0.64
CA ILE A 27 8.14 -6.53 -0.75
C ILE A 27 9.10 -5.90 -1.76
N ARG A 28 8.61 -5.48 -2.94
CA ARG A 28 9.45 -4.84 -3.96
C ARG A 28 10.01 -3.50 -3.51
N ALA A 29 9.19 -2.66 -2.87
CA ALA A 29 9.63 -1.39 -2.30
C ALA A 29 10.69 -1.60 -1.21
N MET A 30 10.52 -2.59 -0.34
CA MET A 30 11.54 -2.96 0.65
C MET A 30 12.85 -3.40 -0.01
N ASN A 31 12.78 -4.20 -1.08
CA ASN A 31 13.95 -4.69 -1.79
C ASN A 31 14.67 -3.59 -2.59
N THR A 32 13.93 -2.61 -3.11
CA THR A 32 14.47 -1.56 -4.00
C THR A 32 14.95 -0.36 -3.20
N ASN A 33 14.14 0.10 -2.24
CA ASN A 33 14.37 1.34 -1.50
C ASN A 33 14.90 1.11 -0.08
N GLY A 34 14.87 -0.14 0.41
CA GLY A 34 15.25 -0.47 1.78
C GLY A 34 14.22 -0.07 2.85
N TYR A 35 13.05 0.45 2.44
CA TYR A 35 11.96 0.82 3.34
C TYR A 35 10.58 0.70 2.68
N VAL A 36 9.55 0.64 3.53
CA VAL A 36 8.13 0.74 3.14
C VAL A 36 7.42 1.77 4.00
N VAL A 37 6.45 2.49 3.42
CA VAL A 37 5.60 3.44 4.17
C VAL A 37 4.31 2.72 4.57
N ILE A 38 4.01 2.69 5.86
CA ILE A 38 2.80 2.05 6.40
C ILE A 38 2.11 2.94 7.43
N ALA A 39 0.81 2.75 7.60
CA ALA A 39 0.10 3.29 8.76
C ALA A 39 0.28 2.35 9.96
N HIS A 40 0.80 2.85 11.06
CA HIS A 40 1.05 2.11 12.29
C HIS A 40 0.73 2.99 13.51
N GLU A 41 -0.12 2.50 14.42
CA GLU A 41 -0.46 3.17 15.69
C GLU A 41 -0.92 4.63 15.55
N GLY A 42 -1.71 4.93 14.51
CA GLY A 42 -2.17 6.30 14.26
C GLY A 42 -1.07 7.21 13.70
N TRP A 43 0.01 6.66 13.14
CA TRP A 43 1.04 7.39 12.42
C TRP A 43 1.29 6.78 11.04
N VAL A 44 1.62 7.61 10.07
CA VAL A 44 2.33 7.20 8.86
C VAL A 44 3.80 7.06 9.24
N VAL A 45 4.38 5.89 8.98
CA VAL A 45 5.77 5.57 9.35
C VAL A 45 6.53 4.97 8.17
N LYS A 46 7.83 5.25 8.06
CA LYS A 46 8.75 4.46 7.23
C LYS A 46 9.30 3.32 8.08
N LYS A 47 9.07 2.08 7.64
CA LYS A 47 9.68 0.90 8.21
C LYS A 47 10.82 0.45 7.32
N HIS A 48 12.03 0.43 7.84
CA HIS A 48 13.23 0.02 7.14
C HIS A 48 13.45 -1.50 7.25
N SER A 49 14.25 -2.05 6.35
CA SER A 49 14.61 -3.47 6.32
C SER A 49 15.33 -3.96 7.59
N ASN A 50 16.08 -3.08 8.24
CA ASN A 50 16.77 -3.33 9.51
C ASN A 50 15.85 -3.28 10.75
N GLY A 51 14.56 -3.00 10.57
CA GLY A 51 13.58 -2.90 11.66
C GLY A 51 13.41 -1.50 12.25
N ASN A 52 14.20 -0.51 11.83
CA ASN A 52 14.01 0.88 12.26
C ASN A 52 12.68 1.43 11.75
N ILE A 53 12.03 2.21 12.61
CA ILE A 53 10.74 2.86 12.31
C ILE A 53 10.92 4.38 12.46
N GLU A 54 10.75 5.10 11.36
CA GLU A 54 10.72 6.56 11.36
C GLU A 54 9.28 7.05 11.27
N ARG A 55 8.84 7.84 12.26
CA ARG A 55 7.50 8.43 12.25
C ARG A 55 7.49 9.65 11.33
N LEU A 56 6.58 9.66 10.37
CA LEU A 56 6.42 10.77 9.43
C LEU A 56 5.33 11.73 9.87
N GLN A 57 4.11 11.24 10.07
CA GLN A 57 2.96 12.10 10.32
C GLN A 57 1.91 11.39 11.18
N LYS A 58 1.30 12.11 12.13
CA LYS A 58 0.19 11.60 12.93
C LYS A 58 -1.10 11.62 12.10
N ILE A 59 -1.81 10.51 12.09
CA ILE A 59 -3.16 10.37 11.56
C ILE A 59 -4.09 10.96 12.64
N GLY A 60 -4.33 12.27 12.56
CA GLY A 60 -4.98 13.00 13.65
C GLY A 60 -5.66 14.28 13.19
N ASP A 61 -4.90 15.34 12.88
CA ASP A 61 -5.52 16.67 13.01
C ASP A 61 -5.53 17.55 11.76
N GLU A 62 -4.84 17.22 10.67
CA GLU A 62 -5.06 17.87 9.38
C GLU A 62 -4.72 16.90 8.25
N ALA A 63 -5.74 16.23 7.71
CA ALA A 63 -5.61 15.47 6.47
C ALA A 63 -5.48 16.44 5.28
N LYS A 64 -4.36 17.17 5.19
CA LYS A 64 -3.88 17.66 3.90
C LYS A 64 -3.62 16.42 3.05
N GLU A 65 -4.34 16.31 1.94
CA GLU A 65 -4.21 15.24 0.95
C GLU A 65 -2.73 14.86 0.77
N LEU A 66 -2.33 13.75 1.36
CA LEU A 66 -1.06 13.13 1.03
C LEU A 66 -1.22 12.61 -0.40
N LYS A 67 -0.82 13.43 -1.37
CA LYS A 67 -0.58 12.99 -2.73
C LYS A 67 0.58 12.00 -2.68
N VAL A 68 0.25 10.73 -2.44
CA VAL A 68 1.20 9.63 -2.56
C VAL A 68 1.53 9.54 -4.05
N ILE A 69 2.60 10.21 -4.45
CA ILE A 69 3.18 10.06 -5.78
C ILE A 69 3.92 8.72 -5.74
N LEU A 70 3.32 7.70 -6.35
CA LEU A 70 4.03 6.52 -6.79
C LEU A 70 4.61 6.86 -8.17
N ASP A 71 5.92 7.09 -8.23
CA ASP A 71 6.70 7.06 -9.47
C ASP A 71 7.23 5.63 -9.66
#